data_AF-A0A8S1GLY5-F1
#
_entry.id   AF-A0A8S1GLY5-F1
#
_cell.length_a   1.000
_cell.length_b   1.000
_cell.length_c   1.000
_cell.angle_alpha   90.00
_cell.angle_beta   90.00
_cell.angle_gamma   90.00
#
_symmetry.space_group_name_H-M   'P 1'
#
loop_
_entity.id
_entity.type
_entity.pdbx_description
1 polymer ?
#
loop_
_entity_poly.entity_id
_entity_poly.type
_entity_poly.pdbx_seq_one_letter_code
_entity_poly.pdbx_strand_id
1 'polypeptide(L)'
;MVQESTMICVDNSEWMRNGDYTPTRLQSQQDAVNLIMQCKLRANPENAVGLLSMADNVQVLSSMSTEISRLLMKTHQLEPHVSPFYD
;
A
#
# COMPACT_ATOMS: atom_id res chain seq x y z
N MET A 1 11.20 1.56 -19.55
CA MET A 1 11.36 2.81 -18.75
C MET A 1 12.77 2.86 -18.18
N VAL A 2 13.20 4.02 -17.68
CA VAL A 2 14.46 4.13 -16.89
C VAL A 2 14.26 3.58 -15.48
N GLN A 3 15.36 3.30 -14.78
CA GLN A 3 15.32 2.86 -13.38
C GLN A 3 14.69 3.94 -12.49
N GLU A 4 13.80 3.52 -11.60
CA GLU A 4 13.15 4.37 -10.62
C GLU A 4 12.94 3.63 -9.28
N SER A 5 12.86 4.42 -8.21
CA SER A 5 12.43 3.97 -6.89
C SER A 5 11.05 4.55 -6.62
N THR A 6 10.04 3.70 -6.48
CA THR A 6 8.67 4.13 -6.22
C THR A 6 8.30 3.88 -4.76
N MET A 7 7.96 4.93 -4.02
CA MET A 7 7.35 4.80 -2.69
C MET A 7 5.83 4.87 -2.84
N ILE A 8 5.12 3.84 -2.38
CA ILE A 8 3.65 3.83 -2.34
C ILE A 8 3.22 4.12 -0.90
N CYS A 9 2.49 5.21 -0.73
CA CYS A 9 1.87 5.59 0.52
C CYS A 9 0.41 5.15 0.52
N VAL A 10 0.06 4.23 1.41
CA VAL A 10 -1.30 3.72 1.57
C VAL A 10 -1.95 4.43 2.73
N ASP A 11 -3.13 5.00 2.50
CA ASP A 11 -3.98 5.48 3.58
C ASP A 11 -4.63 4.26 4.24
N ASN A 12 -4.48 4.13 5.56
CA ASN A 12 -5.20 3.13 6.33
C ASN A 12 -5.95 3.80 7.48
N SER A 13 -6.35 5.06 7.34
CA SER A 13 -7.20 5.75 8.30
C SER A 13 -8.56 5.06 8.45
N GLU A 14 -9.30 5.48 9.46
CA GLU A 14 -10.61 4.93 9.77
C GLU A 14 -11.65 5.08 8.64
N TRP A 15 -11.45 6.08 7.77
CA TRP A 15 -12.26 6.37 6.59
C TRP A 15 -12.15 5.27 5.52
N MET A 16 -11.11 4.44 5.59
CA MET A 16 -10.92 3.32 4.65
C MET A 16 -11.82 2.12 4.95
N ARG A 17 -12.58 2.15 6.06
CA ARG A 17 -13.67 1.20 6.35
C ARG A 17 -14.90 1.40 5.46
N ASN A 18 -15.02 2.56 4.81
CA ASN A 18 -16.20 2.91 4.03
C ASN A 18 -16.48 1.89 2.92
N GLY A 19 -17.76 1.60 2.71
CA GLY A 19 -18.24 0.69 1.66
C GLY A 19 -18.67 1.40 0.37
N ASP A 20 -18.21 2.63 0.13
CA ASP A 20 -18.48 3.37 -1.11
C ASP A 20 -17.73 2.81 -2.32
N TYR A 21 -16.71 1.98 -2.06
CA TYR A 21 -16.11 1.06 -3.00
C TYR A 21 -16.35 -0.38 -2.54
N THR A 22 -16.72 -1.26 -3.48
CA THR A 22 -16.92 -2.69 -3.20
C THR A 22 -15.57 -3.43 -3.17
N PRO A 23 -15.28 -4.26 -2.14
CA PRO A 23 -16.11 -4.56 -0.97
C PRO A 23 -15.99 -3.53 0.15
N THR A 24 -14.78 -2.97 0.34
CA THR A 24 -14.50 -1.78 1.17
C THR A 24 -13.44 -0.94 0.48
N ARG A 25 -13.37 0.35 0.83
CA ARG A 25 -12.39 1.29 0.29
C ARG A 25 -10.95 0.82 0.50
N LEU A 26 -10.63 0.25 1.66
CA LEU A 26 -9.30 -0.32 1.93
C LEU A 26 -8.97 -1.47 0.97
N GLN A 27 -9.91 -2.40 0.75
CA GLN A 27 -9.66 -3.55 -0.13
C GLN A 27 -9.49 -3.10 -1.58
N SER A 28 -10.32 -2.17 -2.05
CA SER A 28 -10.13 -1.57 -3.38
C SER A 28 -8.79 -0.85 -3.52
N GLN A 29 -8.30 -0.21 -2.44
CA GLN A 29 -6.98 0.41 -2.42
C GLN A 29 -5.85 -0.64 -2.44
N GLN A 30 -5.98 -1.76 -1.70
CA GLN A 30 -5.04 -2.88 -1.74
C GLN A 30 -4.88 -3.43 -3.17
N ASP A 31 -5.99 -3.58 -3.90
CA ASP A 31 -5.97 -4.01 -5.30
C ASP A 31 -5.26 -3.00 -6.22
N ALA A 32 -5.51 -1.70 -6.03
CA ALA A 32 -4.83 -0.65 -6.78
C ALA A 32 -3.32 -0.62 -6.50
N VAL A 33 -2.91 -0.76 -5.24
CA VAL A 33 -1.49 -0.84 -4.82
C VAL A 33 -0.82 -2.05 -5.47
N ASN A 34 -1.49 -3.20 -5.46
CA ASN A 34 -1.00 -4.44 -6.06
C ASN A 34 -0.79 -4.29 -7.58
N LEU A 35 -1.71 -3.63 -8.28
CA LEU A 35 -1.58 -3.33 -9.70
C LEU A 35 -0.40 -2.40 -9.98
N ILE A 36 -0.30 -1.28 -9.26
CA ILE A 36 0.75 -0.27 -9.45
C ILE A 36 2.12 -0.89 -9.22
N MET A 37 2.31 -1.63 -8.12
CA MET A 37 3.62 -2.22 -7.85
C MET A 37 4.01 -3.25 -8.91
N GLN A 38 3.07 -4.05 -9.41
CA GLN A 38 3.33 -5.00 -10.49
C GLN A 38 3.77 -4.29 -11.76
N CYS A 39 3.08 -3.21 -12.14
CA CYS A 39 3.45 -2.39 -13.29
C CYS A 39 4.84 -1.79 -13.10
N LYS A 40 5.15 -1.23 -11.92
CA LYS A 40 6.45 -0.61 -11.63
C LYS A 40 7.60 -1.61 -11.65
N LEU A 41 7.44 -2.76 -10.98
CA LEU A 41 8.47 -3.81 -10.95
C LEU A 41 8.70 -4.46 -12.32
N ARG A 42 7.68 -4.55 -13.19
CA ARG A 42 7.83 -5.09 -14.54
C ARG A 42 8.38 -4.07 -15.55
N ALA A 43 8.29 -2.78 -15.26
CA ALA A 43 8.70 -1.73 -16.20
C ALA A 43 10.22 -1.60 -16.38
N ASN A 44 10.99 -2.05 -15.38
CA ASN A 44 12.45 -2.16 -15.41
C ASN A 44 12.90 -3.16 -14.33
N PRO A 45 13.82 -4.11 -14.62
CA PRO A 45 14.27 -5.12 -13.65
C PRO A 45 14.98 -4.55 -12.41
N GLU A 46 15.47 -3.32 -12.46
CA GLU A 46 16.13 -2.63 -11.35
C GLU A 46 15.19 -1.72 -10.56
N ASN A 47 13.90 -1.66 -10.94
CA ASN A 47 12.92 -0.91 -10.19
C ASN A 47 12.67 -1.56 -8.83
N ALA A 48 12.55 -0.72 -7.82
CA ALA A 48 12.17 -1.14 -6.48
C ALA A 48 10.91 -0.39 -6.04
N VAL A 49 10.12 -1.04 -5.19
CA VAL A 49 8.92 -0.47 -4.58
C VAL A 49 9.05 -0.54 -3.06
N GLY A 50 8.71 0.57 -2.38
CA GLY A 50 8.54 0.63 -0.93
C GLY A 50 7.07 0.86 -0.56
N LEU A 51 6.69 0.50 0.67
CA LEU A 51 5.33 0.63 1.19
C LEU A 51 5.32 1.34 2.54
N LEU A 52 4.52 2.41 2.64
CA LEU A 52 4.20 3.12 3.86
C LEU A 52 2.70 3.04 4.14
N SER A 53 2.31 2.98 5.41
CA SER A 53 0.94 3.31 5.83
C SER A 53 0.91 4.72 6.42
N MET A 54 -0.12 5.51 6.11
CA MET A 54 -0.22 6.94 6.45
C MET A 54 -1.53 7.31 7.17
N ALA A 55 -1.95 6.55 8.18
CA ALA A 55 -2.93 7.02 9.16
C ALA A 55 -2.30 8.01 10.16
N ASP A 56 -2.82 8.10 11.39
CA ASP A 56 -2.34 8.99 12.46
C ASP A 56 -0.81 8.90 12.69
N ASN A 57 -0.24 7.70 12.54
CA ASN A 57 1.20 7.49 12.57
C ASN A 57 1.67 6.84 11.27
N VAL A 58 2.73 7.39 10.68
CA VAL A 58 3.38 6.80 9.51
C VAL A 58 4.15 5.55 9.92
N GLN A 59 3.87 4.41 9.26
CA GLN A 59 4.61 3.17 9.47
C GLN A 59 5.26 2.69 8.18
N VAL A 60 6.52 2.23 8.29
CA VAL A 60 7.23 1.60 7.18
C VAL A 60 6.88 0.12 7.16
N LEU A 61 6.10 -0.32 6.17
CA LEU A 61 5.71 -1.72 6.01
C LEU A 61 6.78 -2.54 5.29
N SER A 62 7.42 -1.90 4.30
CA SER A 62 8.56 -2.44 3.56
C SER A 62 9.45 -1.30 3.09
N SER A 63 10.76 -1.47 3.25
CA SER A 63 11.75 -0.67 2.52
C SER A 63 11.68 -0.98 1.02
N MET A 64 12.51 -0.28 0.24
CA MET A 64 12.67 -0.56 -1.19
C MET A 64 12.96 -2.05 -1.43
N SER A 65 12.08 -2.71 -2.17
CA SER A 65 12.15 -4.14 -2.44
C SER A 65 11.81 -4.41 -3.91
N THR A 66 12.48 -5.39 -4.49
CA THR A 66 12.15 -5.98 -5.79
C THR A 66 11.29 -7.25 -5.63
N GLU A 67 11.16 -7.77 -4.40
CA GLU A 67 10.42 -8.99 -4.08
C GLU A 67 8.91 -8.72 -4.01
N ILE A 68 8.21 -9.00 -5.10
CA ILE A 68 6.76 -8.83 -5.20
C ILE A 68 5.98 -9.57 -4.09
N SER A 69 6.37 -10.79 -3.75
CA SER A 69 5.66 -11.62 -2.77
C SER A 69 5.66 -11.00 -1.36
N ARG A 70 6.78 -10.38 -0.98
CA ARG A 70 6.92 -9.68 0.31
C ARG A 70 5.99 -8.46 0.35
N LEU A 71 5.95 -7.70 -0.74
CA LEU A 71 5.10 -6.51 -0.85
C LEU A 71 3.61 -6.88 -0.82
N LEU A 72 3.19 -7.92 -1.56
CA LEU A 72 1.80 -8.44 -1.52
C LEU A 72 1.39 -8.81 -0.09
N MET A 73 2.24 -9.57 0.62
CA MET A 73 1.96 -9.99 1.99
C MET A 73 1.77 -8.78 2.92
N LYS A 74 2.58 -7.73 2.77
CA LYS A 74 2.47 -6.50 3.56
C LYS A 74 1.21 -5.71 3.24
N THR A 75 0.83 -5.60 1.96
CA THR A 75 -0.41 -4.92 1.55
C THR A 75 -1.65 -5.60 2.13
N HIS A 76 -1.70 -6.94 2.11
CA HIS A 76 -2.84 -7.70 2.65
C HIS A 76 -2.95 -7.67 4.18
N GLN A 77 -1.86 -7.36 4.90
CA GLN A 77 -1.87 -7.21 6.36
C GLN A 77 -2.35 -5.84 6.84
N LEU A 78 -2.65 -4.92 5.91
CA LEU A 78 -3.17 -3.60 6.26
C LEU A 78 -4.59 -3.71 6.80
N GLU A 79 -4.77 -3.10 7.96
CA GLU A 79 -6.05 -2.91 8.61
C GLU A 79 -6.31 -1.42 8.81
N PRO A 80 -7.59 -0.99 8.84
CA PRO A 80 -7.94 0.37 9.20
C PRO A 80 -7.47 0.70 10.62
N HIS A 81 -6.66 1.74 10.74
CA HIS A 81 -6.28 2.34 12.01
C HIS A 81 -7.48 3.08 12.59
N VAL A 82 -7.92 2.65 13.76
CA VAL A 82 -8.98 3.29 14.52
C VAL A 82 -8.32 4.16 15.57
N SER A 83 -8.47 5.48 15.43
CA SER A 83 -7.96 6.41 16.43
C SER A 83 -8.81 6.29 17.69
N PRO A 84 -8.22 6.13 18.89
CA PRO A 84 -8.97 6.08 20.14
C PRO A 84 -9.52 7.44 20.59
N PHE A 85 -9.31 8.50 19.80
CA PHE A 85 -9.66 9.88 20.15
C PHE A 85 -10.84 10.45 19.37
N TYR A 86 -11.35 9.74 18.35
CA TYR A 86 -12.46 10.20 17.52
C TYR A 86 -13.81 9.55 17.84
N ASP A 87 -13.88 8.62 18.80
CA ASP A 87 -15.08 8.18 19.54
C ASP A 87 -14.69 7.56 20.89
#